data_AF-A0A7T5JFE3-F1
#
_entry.id   AF-A0A7T5JFE3-F1
#
_cell.length_a   1.000
_cell.length_b   1.000
_cell.length_c   1.000
_cell.angle_alpha   90.00
_cell.angle_beta   90.00
_cell.angle_gamma   90.00
#
_symmetry.space_group_name_H-M   'P 1'
#
loop_
_entity.id
_entity.type
_entity.pdbx_description
1 polymer ?
#
loop_
_entity_poly.entity_id
_entity_poly.type
_entity_poly.pdbx_seq_one_letter_code
_entity_poly.pdbx_strand_id
1 'polypeptide(L)' 'MGTIDEQGQITLDQPLVIDRNSRVEVIVLIPEITDDDEPSQADLLEDFKQAWHEAMTDQTIPASQLWEGLEND' A
#
# COMPACT_ATOMS: atom_id res chain seq x y z
N MET A 1 -11.93 14.53 -1.38
CA MET A 1 -12.16 13.22 -2.01
C MET A 1 -12.49 13.45 -3.46
N GLY A 2 -12.43 12.41 -4.29
CA GLY A 2 -12.83 12.50 -5.69
C GLY A 2 -13.31 11.13 -6.16
N THR A 3 -14.03 11.14 -7.27
CA THR A 3 -14.62 9.94 -7.86
C THR A 3 -14.02 9.72 -9.24
N ILE A 4 -13.85 8.46 -9.61
CA ILE A 4 -13.49 8.05 -10.97
C ILE A 4 -14.77 7.56 -11.64
N ASP A 5 -15.12 8.18 -12.77
CA ASP A 5 -16.26 7.77 -13.60
C ASP A 5 -15.93 6.53 -14.45
N GLU A 6 -16.94 5.92 -15.05
CA GLU A 6 -16.83 4.77 -15.97
C GLU A 6 -15.87 5.02 -17.16
N GLN A 7 -15.64 6.29 -17.52
CA GLN A 7 -14.68 6.69 -18.56
C GLN A 7 -13.25 6.88 -18.05
N GLY A 8 -12.98 6.65 -16.76
CA GLY A 8 -11.66 6.83 -16.14
C GLY A 8 -11.31 8.29 -15.80
N GLN A 9 -12.30 9.19 -15.77
CA GLN A 9 -12.09 10.61 -15.47
C GLN A 9 -12.16 10.86 -13.95
N ILE A 10 -11.18 11.62 -13.42
CA ILE A 10 -11.15 12.00 -12.00
C ILE A 10 -11.92 13.31 -11.80
N THR A 11 -12.95 13.28 -10.95
CA THR A 11 -13.67 14.48 -10.52
C THR A 11 -13.45 14.70 -9.03
N LEU A 12 -12.98 15.88 -8.65
CA LEU A 12 -12.83 16.25 -7.24
C LEU A 12 -14.16 16.75 -6.68
N ASP A 13 -14.52 16.28 -5.48
CA ASP A 13 -15.75 16.71 -4.78
C ASP A 13 -15.73 18.22 -4.46
N GLN A 14 -14.53 18.75 -4.24
CA GLN A 14 -14.28 20.15 -4.03
C GLN A 14 -13.02 20.60 -4.80
N PRO A 15 -12.98 21.83 -5.31
CA PRO A 15 -11.81 22.34 -6.01
C PRO A 15 -10.59 22.43 -5.08
N LEU A 16 -9.40 22.16 -5.64
CA LEU A 16 -8.13 22.44 -4.96
C LEU A 16 -7.93 23.95 -4.95
N VAL A 17 -7.95 24.56 -3.77
CA VAL A 17 -7.69 25.98 -3.60
C VAL A 17 -6.17 26.18 -3.58
N ILE A 18 -5.61 26.51 -4.74
CA ILE A 18 -4.19 26.81 -4.91
C ILE A 18 -4.08 28.22 -5.50
N ASP A 19 -3.25 29.08 -4.91
CA ASP A 19 -3.08 30.50 -5.26
C ASP A 19 -2.36 30.73 -6.62
N ARG A 20 -2.16 29.69 -7.41
CA ARG A 20 -1.45 29.74 -8.68
C ARG A 20 -1.89 28.63 -9.61
N ASN A 21 -1.90 28.92 -10.90
CA ASN A 21 -1.99 27.89 -11.92
C ASN A 21 -0.68 27.09 -11.92
N SER A 22 -0.76 25.78 -11.68
CA SER A 22 0.42 24.91 -11.60
C SER A 22 0.06 23.49 -12.01
N ARG A 23 1.03 22.80 -12.61
CA ARG A 23 0.92 21.36 -12.83
C ARG A 23 1.06 20.65 -11.49
N VAL A 24 0.20 19.67 -11.25
CA VAL A 24 0.19 18.86 -10.02
C VAL A 24 0.39 17.39 -10.36
N GLU A 25 0.98 16.64 -9.44
CA GLU A 25 1.02 15.18 -9.45
C GLU A 25 -0.11 14.66 -8.58
N VAL A 26 -0.84 13.66 -9.07
CA VAL A 26 -2.04 13.13 -8.40
C VAL A 26 -1.78 11.68 -8.03
N ILE A 27 -1.98 11.35 -6.75
CA ILE A 27 -1.97 9.97 -6.25
C ILE A 27 -3.43 9.57 -6.03
N VAL A 28 -3.84 8.47 -6.64
CA VAL A 28 -5.19 7.91 -6.49
C VAL A 28 -5.08 6.62 -5.68
N LEU A 29 -5.84 6.54 -4.59
CA LEU A 29 -6.03 5.30 -3.85
C LEU A 29 -7.27 4.59 -4.38
N ILE A 30 -7.08 3.43 -5.02
CA ILE A 30 -8.18 2.52 -5.37
C ILE A 30 -8.22 1.47 -4.25
N PRO A 31 -9.32 1.38 -3.47
CA PRO A 31 -9.44 0.30 -2.50
C PRO A 31 -9.43 -1.02 -3.25
N GLU A 32 -8.62 -1.96 -2.78
CA GLU A 32 -8.75 -3.34 -3.21
C GLU A 32 -10.16 -3.82 -2.87
N ILE A 33 -10.82 -4.40 -3.87
CA ILE A 33 -11.99 -5.22 -3.60
C ILE A 33 -11.39 -6.43 -2.92
N THR A 34 -11.63 -6.55 -1.62
CA THR A 34 -11.19 -7.70 -0.83
C THR A 34 -11.82 -8.93 -1.47
N ASP A 35 -11.06 -9.65 -2.29
CA ASP A 35 -11.36 -11.04 -2.56
C ASP A 35 -11.41 -11.72 -1.19
N ASP A 36 -12.42 -12.57 -0.95
CA ASP A 36 -12.70 -13.26 0.32
C ASP A 36 -11.55 -14.20 0.77
N ASP A 37 -10.39 -14.13 0.10
CA ASP A 37 -9.13 -14.81 0.40
C ASP A 37 -8.20 -13.97 1.31
N GLU A 38 -8.73 -12.92 1.94
CA GLU A 38 -8.00 -12.22 3.01
C GLU A 38 -7.76 -13.19 4.19
N PRO A 39 -6.51 -13.31 4.68
CA PRO A 39 -6.22 -14.11 5.84
C PRO A 39 -7.08 -13.65 7.03
N SER A 40 -7.59 -14.59 7.82
CA SER A 40 -8.43 -14.20 8.95
C SER A 40 -7.62 -13.32 9.91
N GLN A 41 -8.30 -12.48 10.69
CA GLN A 41 -7.65 -11.66 11.71
C GLN A 41 -6.75 -12.49 12.67
N ALA A 42 -7.11 -13.76 12.89
CA ALA A 42 -6.30 -14.70 13.66
C ALA A 42 -4.96 -15.00 12.97
N ASP A 43 -4.98 -15.38 11.68
CA ASP A 43 -3.78 -15.66 10.89
C ASP A 43 -2.83 -14.46 10.84
N LEU A 44 -3.38 -13.26 10.63
CA LEU A 44 -2.60 -12.00 10.65
C LEU A 44 -1.94 -11.74 12.01
N LEU A 45 -2.63 -12.03 13.11
CA LEU A 45 -2.09 -11.82 14.46
C LEU A 45 -1.00 -12.85 14.80
N GLU A 46 -1.14 -14.08 14.33
CA GLU A 46 -0.12 -15.13 14.50
C GLU A 46 1.15 -14.80 13.69
N ASP A 47 0.98 -14.40 12.43
CA ASP A 47 2.08 -13.96 11.56
C ASP A 47 2.84 -12.76 12.17
N PHE A 48 2.10 -11.76 12.66
CA PHE A 48 2.69 -10.61 13.34
C PHE A 48 3.49 -11.00 14.60
N LYS A 49 2.96 -11.90 15.44
CA LYS A 49 3.67 -12.37 16.64
C LYS A 49 4.97 -13.08 16.29
N GLN A 50 4.94 -13.87 15.23
CA GLN A 50 6.09 -14.61 14.72
C GLN A 50 7.17 -13.63 14.22
N ALA A 51 6.80 -12.70 13.34
CA ALA A 51 7.72 -11.65 12.86
C ALA A 51 8.29 -10.78 13.99
N TRP A 52 7.47 -10.45 14.99
CA TRP A 52 7.92 -9.71 16.18
C TRP A 52 8.90 -10.51 17.04
N HIS A 53 8.68 -11.82 17.19
CA HIS A 53 9.62 -12.70 17.88
C HIS A 53 10.97 -12.73 17.17
N GLU A 54 10.96 -12.92 15.85
CA GLU A 54 12.19 -12.95 15.02
C GLU A 54 12.98 -11.65 15.08
N ALA A 55 12.29 -10.50 15.05
CA ALA A 55 12.90 -9.19 15.23
C ALA A 55 13.57 -9.03 16.60
N MET A 56 12.96 -9.58 17.66
CA MET A 56 13.54 -9.54 19.01
C MET A 56 14.68 -10.55 19.23
N THR A 57 14.70 -11.65 18.48
CA THR A 57 15.71 -12.71 18.60
C THR A 57 16.86 -12.60 17.60
N ASP A 58 16.95 -11.49 16.87
CA ASP A 58 17.94 -11.25 15.80
C ASP A 58 17.85 -12.27 14.64
N GLN A 59 16.71 -12.97 14.53
CA GLN A 59 16.42 -13.90 13.43
C GLN A 59 15.87 -13.15 12.21
N THR A 60 16.52 -12.04 11.85
CA THR A 60 16.11 -11.22 10.70
C THR A 60 17.19 -11.19 9.64
N ILE A 61 16.79 -10.94 8.39
CA ILE A 61 17.74 -10.69 7.30
C ILE A 61 17.96 -9.18 7.13
N PRO A 62 19.19 -8.74 6.84
CA PRO A 62 19.46 -7.33 6.63
C PRO A 62 18.75 -6.82 5.38
N ALA A 63 18.28 -5.57 5.42
CA ALA A 63 17.50 -4.99 4.32
C ALA A 63 18.25 -4.95 2.98
N SER A 64 19.58 -4.92 3.00
CA SER A 64 20.43 -5.02 1.81
C SER A 64 20.36 -6.38 1.13
N GLN A 65 20.09 -7.45 1.89
CA GLN A 65 19.99 -8.83 1.40
C GLN A 65 18.57 -9.19 0.94
N LEU A 66 17.56 -8.39 1.30
CA LEU A 66 16.18 -8.56 0.82
C LEU A 66 16.05 -8.50 -0.71
N TRP A 67 16.91 -7.71 -1.36
CA TRP A 67 16.86 -7.47 -2.80
C TRP A 67 17.61 -8.52 -3.62
N GLU A 68 18.58 -9.23 -3.02
CA GLU A 68 19.43 -10.21 -3.73
C GLU A 68 18.64 -11.40 -4.30
N GLY A 69 17.45 -11.70 -3.75
CA GLY A 69 16.55 -12.74 -4.26
C GLY A 69 15.57 -12.29 -5.34
N LEU A 70 15.47 -10.98 -5.60
CA LEU A 70 14.54 -10.40 -6.57
C LEU A 70 15.21 -10.04 -7.91
N GLU A 71 16.54 -10.05 -7.98
CA GLU A 71 17.32 -9.69 -9.19
C GLU A 71 17.46 -10.82 -10.23
N ASN A 72 16.80 -11.97 -10.02
CA ASN A 72 16.92 -13.17 -10.88
C ASN A 72 15.66 -13.53 -11.70
N ASP A 73 14.82 -12.56 -12.08
CA ASP A 73 13.74 -12.75 -13.08
C ASP A 73 13.81 -11.71 -14.21
#